data_AF-A0A660C418-F1
#
_entry.id   AF-A0A660C418-F1
#
_cell.length_a   1.000
_cell.length_b   1.000
_cell.length_c   1.000
_cell.angle_alpha   90.00
_cell.angle_beta   90.00
_cell.angle_gamma   90.00
#
_symmetry.space_group_name_H-M   'P 1'
#
loop_
_entity.id
_entity.type
_entity.pdbx_description
1 polymer ?
#
loop_
_entity_poly.entity_id
_entity_poly.type
_entity_poly.pdbx_seq_one_letter_code
_entity_poly.pdbx_strand_id
1 'polypeptide(L)'
;MAGESEDAPGREHWQVVAFTLAQKAPTLEVGPRGTLGRLAVRAGVGNTTGDADFDRRYAVRSEDDGFTATVLNKEVRAYLLSTKHAAHLLVTGNDAVTWRAGQLYPDDMEPWADFLADALDRAGLT
;
A
#
# COMPACT_ATOMS: atom_id res chain seq x y z
N MET A 1 14.59 -44.76 12.05
CA MET A 1 14.92 -43.47 12.67
C MET A 1 14.60 -42.39 11.65
N ALA A 2 13.36 -41.92 11.65
CA ALA A 2 12.92 -40.82 10.80
C ALA A 2 13.15 -39.53 11.60
N GLY A 3 13.91 -38.59 11.04
CA GLY A 3 14.06 -37.27 11.63
C GLY A 3 12.78 -36.48 11.41
N GLU A 4 12.13 -36.09 12.49
CA GLU A 4 11.17 -34.99 12.48
C GLU A 4 11.93 -33.73 12.06
N SER A 5 11.78 -33.33 10.80
CA SER A 5 12.03 -31.95 10.42
C SER A 5 10.92 -31.10 11.04
N GLU A 6 11.27 -30.50 12.18
CA GLU A 6 10.51 -29.46 12.87
C GLU A 6 10.08 -28.39 11.85
N ASP A 7 8.78 -28.25 11.65
CA ASP A 7 8.14 -27.26 10.78
C ASP A 7 8.22 -25.89 11.49
N ALA A 8 9.43 -25.35 11.61
CA ALA A 8 9.65 -24.05 12.23
C ALA A 8 9.00 -22.98 11.34
N PRO A 9 8.06 -22.16 11.85
CA PRO A 9 7.45 -21.11 11.04
C PRO A 9 8.55 -20.19 10.54
N GLY A 10 8.71 -20.13 9.21
CA GLY A 10 9.71 -19.28 8.57
C GLY A 10 9.56 -17.84 9.04
N ARG A 11 10.68 -17.16 9.30
CA ARG A 11 10.66 -15.74 9.66
C ARG A 11 10.29 -14.91 8.44
N GLU A 12 9.12 -14.26 8.51
CA GLU A 12 8.77 -13.21 7.56
C GLU A 12 9.42 -11.89 7.97
N HIS A 13 10.12 -11.26 7.02
CA HIS A 13 10.72 -9.95 7.23
C HIS A 13 9.90 -8.89 6.52
N TRP A 14 9.71 -7.76 7.19
CA TRP A 14 8.92 -6.64 6.72
C TRP A 14 9.73 -5.36 6.80
N GLN A 15 9.62 -4.56 5.75
CA GLN A 15 10.07 -3.18 5.74
C GLN A 15 8.84 -2.29 5.75
N VAL A 16 8.82 -1.33 6.67
CA VAL A 16 7.74 -0.36 6.83
C VAL A 16 8.35 1.03 6.80
N VAL A 17 7.80 1.89 5.97
CA VAL A 17 8.14 3.32 5.93
C VAL A 17 6.87 4.08 6.27
N ALA A 18 6.99 5.06 7.16
CA ALA A 18 5.89 5.90 7.57
C ALA A 18 6.32 7.36 7.63
N PHE A 19 5.48 8.25 7.10
CA PHE A 19 5.62 9.70 7.25
C PHE A 19 4.40 10.27 7.96
N THR A 20 4.63 11.27 8.80
CA THR A 20 3.57 12.04 9.42
C THR A 20 3.11 13.15 8.48
N LEU A 21 1.81 13.21 8.25
CA LEU A 21 1.12 14.23 7.47
C LEU A 21 0.82 15.46 8.33
N ALA A 22 0.89 16.64 7.70
CA ALA A 22 0.61 17.92 8.36
C ALA A 22 -0.85 18.04 8.83
N GLN A 23 -1.78 17.37 8.15
CA GLN A 23 -3.21 17.40 8.46
C GLN A 23 -3.77 15.99 8.59
N LYS A 24 -4.85 15.87 9.37
CA LYS A 24 -5.57 14.61 9.53
C LYS A 24 -6.35 14.29 8.25
N ALA A 25 -6.11 13.11 7.69
CA ALA A 25 -6.76 12.58 6.50
C ALA A 25 -7.73 11.43 6.83
N PRO A 26 -8.80 11.24 6.02
CA PRO A 26 -9.60 10.02 6.03
C PRO A 26 -8.76 8.77 5.75
N THR A 27 -9.30 7.60 6.11
CA THR A 27 -8.61 6.33 5.84
C THR A 27 -8.76 5.94 4.37
N LEU A 28 -7.62 5.72 3.71
CA LEU A 28 -7.52 5.15 2.38
C LEU A 28 -6.43 4.09 2.38
N GLU A 29 -6.75 2.88 1.93
CA GLU A 29 -5.79 1.81 1.76
C GLU A 29 -5.80 1.30 0.32
N VAL A 30 -4.62 1.22 -0.27
CA VAL A 30 -4.34 0.61 -1.56
C VAL A 30 -3.39 -0.54 -1.37
N GLY A 31 -3.66 -1.65 -2.04
CA GLY A 31 -2.79 -2.80 -2.03
C GLY A 31 -3.12 -3.77 -3.16
N PRO A 32 -2.26 -4.77 -3.41
CA PRO A 32 -2.56 -5.84 -4.35
C PRO A 32 -3.93 -6.47 -4.07
N ARG A 33 -4.74 -6.76 -5.10
CA ARG A 33 -6.12 -7.30 -4.88
C ARG A 33 -6.14 -8.55 -4.01
N GLY A 34 -5.16 -9.45 -4.16
CA GLY A 34 -5.08 -10.69 -3.37
C GLY A 34 -4.68 -10.49 -1.91
N THR A 35 -3.87 -9.48 -1.61
CA THR A 35 -3.42 -9.19 -0.23
C THR A 35 -4.48 -8.46 0.56
N LEU A 36 -5.19 -7.51 -0.07
CA LEU A 36 -6.33 -6.83 0.55
C LEU A 36 -7.52 -7.76 0.78
N GLY A 37 -7.71 -8.78 -0.07
CA GLY A 37 -8.75 -9.80 0.11
C GLY A 37 -8.70 -10.54 1.45
N ARG A 38 -7.52 -10.64 2.09
CA ARG A 38 -7.37 -11.25 3.44
C ARG A 38 -7.76 -10.30 4.57
N LEU A 39 -7.65 -8.98 4.39
CA LEU A 39 -8.12 -7.97 5.34
C LEU A 39 -9.61 -7.60 5.12
N ALA A 40 -10.15 -7.88 3.94
CA ALA A 40 -11.46 -7.42 3.46
C ALA A 40 -12.69 -8.15 4.03
N VAL A 41 -12.53 -9.15 4.91
CA VAL A 41 -13.65 -9.93 5.47
C VAL A 41 -14.61 -9.08 6.32
N ARG A 42 -14.31 -7.80 6.58
CA ARG A 42 -15.13 -6.95 7.48
C ARG A 42 -15.63 -5.62 6.92
N ALA A 43 -15.23 -5.17 5.73
CA ALA A 43 -15.45 -3.77 5.34
C ALA A 43 -16.24 -3.53 4.04
N GLY A 44 -16.59 -4.56 3.27
CA GLY A 44 -17.54 -4.42 2.15
C GLY A 44 -17.25 -3.28 1.17
N VAL A 45 -16.02 -3.12 0.67
CA VAL A 45 -15.69 -2.06 -0.31
C VAL A 45 -14.61 -2.53 -1.28
N GLY A 46 -14.86 -2.30 -2.56
CA GLY A 46 -13.86 -2.34 -3.63
C GLY A 46 -14.23 -1.23 -4.60
N ASN A 47 -13.82 0.00 -4.27
CA ASN A 47 -14.11 1.16 -5.11
C ASN A 47 -13.31 1.05 -6.40
N THR A 48 -14.01 0.98 -7.53
CA THR A 48 -13.39 1.11 -8.86
C THR A 48 -12.94 2.54 -9.02
N THR A 49 -11.67 2.75 -9.35
CA THR A 49 -11.12 4.09 -9.58
C THR A 49 -11.48 4.65 -10.96
N GLY A 50 -12.09 3.81 -11.82
CA GLY A 50 -12.42 4.15 -13.20
C GLY A 50 -11.26 3.92 -14.17
N ASP A 51 -10.12 3.42 -13.67
CA ASP A 51 -8.95 3.03 -14.45
C ASP A 51 -8.83 1.51 -14.43
N ALA A 52 -9.14 0.87 -15.56
CA ALA A 52 -9.23 -0.58 -15.63
C ALA A 52 -7.89 -1.28 -15.36
N ASP A 53 -6.75 -0.65 -15.69
CA ASP A 53 -5.44 -1.25 -15.44
C ASP A 53 -5.06 -1.15 -13.98
N PHE A 54 -5.33 0.01 -13.36
CA PHE A 54 -5.18 0.18 -11.92
C PHE A 54 -6.08 -0.79 -11.14
N ASP A 55 -7.36 -0.82 -11.48
CA ASP A 55 -8.37 -1.66 -10.81
C ASP A 55 -8.07 -3.15 -11.03
N ARG A 56 -7.35 -3.55 -12.08
CA ARG A 56 -6.89 -4.94 -12.24
C ARG A 56 -5.80 -5.32 -11.25
N ARG A 57 -4.86 -4.41 -10.98
CA ARG A 57 -3.66 -4.65 -10.18
C ARG A 57 -3.91 -4.43 -8.69
N TYR A 58 -4.66 -3.39 -8.35
CA TYR A 58 -4.86 -2.92 -6.99
C TYR A 58 -6.33 -3.04 -6.57
N ALA A 59 -6.54 -3.21 -5.26
CA ALA A 59 -7.81 -2.96 -4.60
C ALA A 59 -7.68 -1.69 -3.77
N VAL A 60 -8.82 -1.02 -3.55
CA VAL A 60 -8.93 0.20 -2.77
C VAL A 60 -9.98 0.00 -1.69
N ARG A 61 -9.61 0.28 -0.45
CA ARG A 61 -10.52 0.36 0.70
C ARG A 61 -10.51 1.78 1.23
N SER A 62 -11.68 2.40 1.28
CA SER A 62 -11.85 3.75 1.79
C SER A 62 -13.27 3.92 2.31
N GLU A 63 -13.43 4.86 3.24
CA GLU A 63 -14.75 5.30 3.74
C GLU A 63 -15.18 6.63 3.10
N ASP A 64 -14.30 7.28 2.33
CA ASP A 64 -14.52 8.59 1.72
C ASP A 64 -14.16 8.56 0.23
N ASP A 65 -15.17 8.55 -0.64
CA ASP A 65 -15.01 8.50 -2.09
C ASP A 65 -14.38 9.78 -2.67
N GLY A 66 -14.66 10.95 -2.07
CA GLY A 66 -14.12 12.23 -2.53
C GLY A 66 -12.62 12.35 -2.24
N PHE A 67 -12.23 11.94 -1.03
CA PHE A 67 -10.83 11.81 -0.65
C PHE A 67 -10.11 10.76 -1.51
N THR A 68 -10.76 9.61 -1.74
CA THR A 68 -10.22 8.56 -2.62
C THR A 68 -9.94 9.08 -4.02
N ALA A 69 -10.88 9.82 -4.62
CA ALA A 69 -10.72 10.41 -5.95
C ALA A 69 -9.62 11.48 -5.99
N THR A 70 -9.44 12.22 -4.89
CA THR A 70 -8.39 13.25 -4.76
C THR A 70 -7.00 12.62 -4.67
N VAL A 71 -6.81 11.65 -3.77
CA VAL A 71 -5.53 10.97 -3.58
C VAL A 71 -5.21 10.05 -4.74
N LEU A 72 -6.15 9.21 -5.17
CA LEU A 72 -5.96 8.33 -6.33
C LEU A 72 -6.30 9.03 -7.63
N ASN A 73 -5.78 10.23 -7.81
CA ASN A 73 -5.86 10.95 -9.08
C ASN A 73 -5.07 10.21 -10.18
N LYS A 74 -5.12 10.72 -11.41
CA LYS A 74 -4.47 10.11 -12.57
C LYS A 74 -2.96 9.92 -12.39
N GLU A 75 -2.27 10.89 -11.78
CA GLU A 75 -0.83 10.85 -11.61
C GLU A 75 -0.40 9.80 -10.58
N VAL A 76 -1.11 9.72 -9.45
CA VAL A 76 -0.85 8.70 -8.43
C VAL A 76 -1.12 7.31 -8.97
N ARG A 77 -2.24 7.09 -9.69
CA ARG A 77 -2.51 5.77 -10.30
C ARG A 77 -1.45 5.36 -11.31
N ALA A 78 -1.03 6.29 -12.19
CA ALA A 78 0.04 6.03 -13.15
C ALA A 78 1.36 5.71 -12.45
N TYR A 79 1.68 6.44 -11.38
CA TYR A 79 2.87 6.19 -10.57
C TYR A 79 2.85 4.80 -9.92
N LEU A 80 1.76 4.43 -9.27
CA LEU A 80 1.58 3.11 -8.64
C LEU A 80 1.60 1.96 -9.66
N LEU A 81 1.19 2.20 -10.91
CA LEU A 81 1.30 1.23 -12.00
C LEU A 81 2.72 1.10 -12.54
N SER A 82 3.52 2.17 -12.47
CA SER A 82 4.90 2.21 -12.95
C SER A 82 5.86 1.42 -12.06
N THR A 83 5.49 1.18 -10.80
CA THR A 83 6.33 0.43 -9.87
C THR A 83 6.44 -1.03 -10.30
N LYS A 84 7.66 -1.58 -10.22
CA LYS A 84 7.91 -2.98 -10.57
C LYS A 84 7.17 -3.93 -9.63
N HIS A 85 7.11 -3.58 -8.35
CA HIS A 85 6.46 -4.38 -7.32
C HIS A 85 5.10 -3.79 -6.97
N ALA A 86 4.11 -4.64 -6.69
CA ALA A 86 2.81 -4.16 -6.24
C ALA A 86 2.99 -3.53 -4.85
N ALA A 87 2.72 -2.23 -4.76
CA ALA A 87 2.94 -1.46 -3.55
C ALA A 87 1.70 -1.49 -2.64
N HIS A 88 1.96 -1.37 -1.33
CA HIS A 88 0.95 -1.02 -0.35
C HIS A 88 1.05 0.47 -0.03
N LEU A 89 -0.09 1.13 0.08
CA LEU A 89 -0.18 2.52 0.54
C LEU A 89 -1.37 2.62 1.49
N LEU A 90 -1.13 3.09 2.70
CA LEU A 90 -2.15 3.42 3.68
C LEU A 90 -2.01 4.88 4.06
N VAL A 91 -3.10 5.63 3.96
CA VAL A 91 -3.24 6.94 4.58
C VAL A 91 -4.29 6.80 5.66
N THR A 92 -3.98 7.19 6.90
CA THR A 92 -4.93 7.12 8.01
C THR A 92 -4.57 8.12 9.09
N GLY A 93 -5.53 8.95 9.49
CA GLY A 93 -5.27 9.97 10.51
C GLY A 93 -4.15 10.91 10.08
N ASN A 94 -3.06 10.96 10.83
CA ASN A 94 -1.90 11.80 10.51
C ASN A 94 -0.74 11.02 9.90
N ASP A 95 -0.95 9.78 9.47
CA ASP A 95 0.13 8.93 8.99
C ASP A 95 -0.13 8.46 7.57
N ALA A 96 0.95 8.40 6.80
CA ALA A 96 1.03 7.69 5.54
C ALA A 96 2.07 6.58 5.67
N VAL A 97 1.73 5.39 5.20
CA VAL A 97 2.52 4.18 5.42
C VAL A 97 2.60 3.36 4.13
N THR A 98 3.78 2.85 3.84
CA THR A 98 4.00 1.80 2.83
C THR A 98 4.77 0.64 3.45
N TRP A 99 4.57 -0.56 2.93
CA TRP A 99 5.28 -1.73 3.40
C TRP A 99 5.47 -2.78 2.31
N ARG A 100 6.49 -3.62 2.52
CA ARG A 100 6.75 -4.82 1.72
C ARG A 100 7.20 -5.96 2.60
N ALA A 101 6.90 -7.18 2.16
CA ALA A 101 7.47 -8.41 2.71
C ALA A 101 8.61 -8.93 1.82
N GLY A 102 9.50 -9.73 2.42
CA GLY A 102 10.48 -10.51 1.68
C GLY A 102 11.90 -10.24 2.13
N GLN A 103 12.86 -10.52 1.26
CA GLN A 103 14.27 -10.26 1.56
C GLN A 103 14.52 -8.76 1.61
N LEU A 104 15.17 -8.30 2.68
CA LEU A 104 15.44 -6.89 2.92
C LEU A 104 16.94 -6.64 2.86
N TYR A 105 17.34 -5.64 2.09
CA TYR A 105 18.70 -5.14 2.03
C TYR A 105 18.72 -3.68 2.52
N PRO A 106 19.80 -3.21 3.17
CA PRO A 106 19.90 -1.81 3.59
C PRO A 106 19.65 -0.82 2.45
N ASP A 107 20.12 -1.14 1.25
CA ASP A 107 19.96 -0.32 0.04
C ASP A 107 18.49 -0.22 -0.43
N ASP A 108 17.58 -1.04 0.12
CA ASP A 108 16.14 -0.92 -0.13
C ASP A 108 15.48 0.17 0.72
N MET A 109 16.16 0.75 1.71
CA MET A 109 15.54 1.74 2.62
C MET A 109 15.12 3.03 1.90
N GLU A 110 16.07 3.64 1.19
CA GLU A 110 15.88 4.92 0.50
C GLU A 110 14.84 4.81 -0.64
N PRO A 111 14.86 3.80 -1.54
CA PRO A 111 13.86 3.68 -2.59
C PRO A 111 12.41 3.59 -2.10
N TRP A 112 12.16 3.01 -0.92
CA TRP A 112 10.81 2.93 -0.35
C TRP A 112 10.40 4.20 0.41
N ALA A 113 11.37 4.96 0.92
CA ALA A 113 11.13 6.31 1.42
C ALA A 113 10.78 7.26 0.27
N ASP A 114 11.55 7.24 -0.81
CA ASP A 114 11.29 8.00 -2.03
C ASP A 114 9.94 7.61 -2.63
N PHE A 115 9.63 6.30 -2.67
CA PHE A 115 8.33 5.83 -3.14
C PHE A 115 7.16 6.49 -2.39
N LEU A 116 7.22 6.50 -1.06
CA LEU A 116 6.16 7.08 -0.24
C LEU A 116 6.12 8.62 -0.40
N ALA A 117 7.28 9.29 -0.41
CA ALA A 117 7.37 10.73 -0.64
C ALA A 117 6.71 11.12 -1.96
N ASP A 118 7.12 10.45 -3.05
CA ASP A 118 6.62 10.69 -4.40
C ASP A 118 5.11 10.47 -4.52
N ALA A 119 4.59 9.43 -3.87
CA ALA A 119 3.16 9.14 -3.86
C ALA A 119 2.37 10.25 -3.14
N LEU A 120 2.89 10.77 -2.02
CA LEU A 120 2.25 11.81 -1.23
C LEU A 120 2.31 13.18 -1.91
N ASP A 121 3.43 13.52 -2.55
CA ASP A 121 3.57 14.76 -3.33
C ASP A 121 2.55 14.81 -4.47
N ARG A 122 2.40 13.71 -5.22
CA ARG A 122 1.40 13.59 -6.30
C ARG A 122 -0.03 13.55 -5.79
N ALA A 123 -0.23 13.13 -4.55
CA ALA A 123 -1.53 13.17 -3.88
C ALA A 123 -1.86 14.54 -3.28
N GLY A 124 -0.89 15.46 -3.20
CA GLY A 124 -1.03 16.75 -2.54
C GLY A 124 -1.17 16.63 -1.02
N LEU A 125 -0.48 15.66 -0.41
CA LEU A 125 -0.53 15.37 1.04
C LEU A 125 0.72 15.82 1.81
N THR A 126 1.67 16.46 1.14
CA THR A 126 2.88 17.05 1.71
C THR A 126 2.81 18.57 1.83
#